data_AF-A0A972HPE5-F1
#
_entry.id   AF-A0A972HPE5-F1
#
_cell.length_a   1.000
_cell.length_b   1.000
_cell.length_c   1.000
_cell.angle_alpha   90.00
_cell.angle_beta   90.00
_cell.angle_gamma   90.00
#
_symmetry.space_group_name_H-M   'P 1'
#
loop_
_entity.id
_entity.type
_entity.pdbx_description
1 polymer ?
#
loop_
_entity_poly.entity_id
_entity_poly.type
_entity_poly.pdbx_seq_one_letter_code
_entity_poly.pdbx_strand_id
1 'polypeptide(L)' 'MNEKIKKEIQKEVEREFPEDFALQQVHIARKLLSEEAKEKGIEFWKFIKMRVKEIKDATHSV' A
#
# COMPACT_ATOMS: atom_id res chain seq x y z
N MET A 1 -5.84 4.17 9.12
CA MET A 1 -5.78 5.08 7.97
C MET A 1 -7.07 5.86 7.72
N ASN A 2 -6.95 7.18 7.73
CA ASN A 2 -8.03 8.13 7.45
C ASN A 2 -8.40 8.17 5.95
N GLU A 3 -9.69 8.23 5.63
CA GLU A 3 -10.21 8.38 4.25
C GLU A 3 -9.66 9.61 3.52
N LYS A 4 -9.35 10.68 4.25
CA LYS A 4 -8.72 11.88 3.67
C LYS A 4 -7.34 11.57 3.08
N ILE A 5 -6.53 10.80 3.80
CA ILE A 5 -5.17 10.41 3.38
C ILE A 5 -5.24 9.53 2.13
N LYS A 6 -6.19 8.60 2.06
CA LYS A 6 -6.39 7.76 0.87
C LYS A 6 -6.70 8.60 -0.37
N LYS A 7 -7.59 9.59 -0.25
CA LYS A 7 -7.93 10.50 -1.35
C LYS A 7 -6.76 11.41 -1.75
N GLU A 8 -5.93 11.81 -0.80
CA GLU A 8 -4.73 12.60 -1.08
C GLU A 8 -3.70 11.77 -1.86
N ILE A 9 -3.42 10.53 -1.42
CA ILE A 9 -2.56 9.58 -2.14
C ILE A 9 -3.07 9.36 -3.57
N GLN A 10 -4.37 9.13 -3.74
CA GLN A 10 -4.95 8.92 -5.06
C GLN A 10 -4.73 10.14 -5.97
N LYS A 11 -5.07 11.34 -5.50
CA LYS A 11 -4.90 12.58 -6.29
C LYS A 11 -3.45 12.89 -6.63
N GLU A 12 -2.52 12.61 -5.72
CA GLU A 12 -1.09 12.80 -5.95
C GLU A 12 -0.60 11.86 -7.06
N VAL A 13 -0.95 10.58 -6.98
CA VAL A 13 -0.54 9.57 -7.96
C VAL A 13 -1.19 9.80 -9.33
N GLU A 14 -2.47 10.18 -9.36
CA GLU A 14 -3.16 10.57 -10.61
C GLU A 14 -2.49 11.78 -11.29
N ARG A 15 -1.93 12.72 -10.52
CA ARG A 15 -1.17 13.85 -11.08
C ARG A 15 0.22 13.45 -11.58
N GLU A 16 0.89 12.52 -10.89
CA GLU A 16 2.21 12.01 -11.29
C GLU A 16 2.14 11.14 -12.55
N PHE A 17 1.07 10.34 -12.70
CA PHE A 17 0.93 9.36 -13.79
C PHE A 17 -0.42 9.46 -14.50
N PRO A 18 -0.80 10.61 -15.09
CA PRO A 18 -2.17 10.89 -15.53
C PRO A 18 -2.75 9.90 -16.55
N GLU A 19 -1.91 9.30 -17.40
CA GLU A 19 -2.36 8.38 -18.46
C GLU A 19 -1.92 6.92 -18.24
N ASP A 20 -1.12 6.66 -17.20
CA ASP A 20 -0.63 5.31 -16.88
C ASP A 20 -1.39 4.74 -15.68
N PHE A 21 -2.62 4.28 -15.95
CA PHE A 21 -3.48 3.69 -14.93
C PHE A 21 -2.86 2.48 -14.24
N ALA A 22 -2.04 1.69 -14.94
CA ALA A 22 -1.38 0.53 -14.34
C ALA A 22 -0.36 0.98 -13.29
N LEU A 23 0.48 1.96 -13.63
CA LEU A 23 1.46 2.52 -12.70
C LEU A 23 0.79 3.26 -11.54
N GLN A 24 -0.34 3.94 -11.79
CA GLN A 24 -1.14 4.55 -10.73
C GLN A 24 -1.54 3.52 -9.67
N GLN A 25 -2.10 2.37 -10.07
CA GLN A 25 -2.53 1.34 -9.12
C GLN A 25 -1.38 0.82 -8.26
N VAL A 26 -0.21 0.57 -8.86
CA VAL A 26 0.99 0.11 -8.15
C VAL A 26 1.45 1.16 -7.12
N HIS A 27 1.49 2.43 -7.52
CA HIS A 27 1.94 3.51 -6.65
C HIS A 27 0.94 3.80 -5.52
N ILE A 28 -0.37 3.78 -5.79
CA ILE A 28 -1.42 3.90 -4.77
C ILE A 28 -1.26 2.77 -3.75
N ALA A 29 -1.21 1.52 -4.18
CA ALA A 29 -1.07 0.38 -3.29
C ALA A 29 0.20 0.50 -2.42
N ARG A 30 1.34 0.87 -3.02
CA ARG A 30 2.60 1.06 -2.30
C ARG A 30 2.52 2.17 -1.26
N LYS A 31 1.97 3.34 -1.62
CA LYS A 31 1.85 4.49 -0.70
C LYS A 31 0.91 4.16 0.46
N LEU A 32 -0.22 3.48 0.20
CA LEU A 32 -1.14 3.03 1.25
C LEU A 32 -0.46 2.07 2.24
N LEU A 33 0.26 1.06 1.74
CA LEU A 33 1.02 0.13 2.60
C LEU A 33 2.12 0.85 3.40
N SER A 34 2.74 1.88 2.81
CA SER A 34 3.74 2.69 3.50
C SER A 34 3.12 3.51 4.63
N GLU A 35 1.94 4.09 4.45
CA GLU A 35 1.24 4.82 5.51
C GLU A 35 0.77 3.87 6.62
N GLU A 36 0.27 2.67 6.27
CA GLU A 36 -0.07 1.66 7.28
C GLU A 36 1.15 1.22 8.11
N ALA A 37 2.33 1.08 7.47
CA ALA A 37 3.56 0.76 8.18
C ALA A 37 3.96 1.88 9.15
N LYS A 38 3.86 3.15 8.71
CA LYS A 38 4.10 4.33 9.54
C LYS A 38 3.13 4.42 10.72
N GLU A 39 1.83 4.23 10.50
CA GLU A 39 0.81 4.23 11.56
C GLU A 39 1.11 3.19 12.65
N LYS A 40 1.69 2.05 12.26
CA LYS A 40 2.08 0.97 13.19
C LYS A 40 3.48 1.16 13.80
N GLY A 41 4.23 2.18 13.38
CA GLY A 41 5.62 2.39 13.80
C GLY A 41 6.57 1.28 13.33
N ILE A 42 6.24 0.60 12.23
CA ILE A 42 7.01 -0.52 11.68
C ILE A 42 7.76 -0.04 10.44
N GLU A 43 9.02 -0.45 10.30
CA GLU A 43 9.78 -0.23 9.08
C GLU A 43 9.10 -0.93 7.89
N PHE A 44 9.04 -0.25 6.74
CA PHE A 44 8.22 -0.67 5.60
C PHE A 44 8.57 -2.07 5.09
N TRP A 45 9.86 -2.42 4.93
CA TRP A 45 10.26 -3.76 4.49
C TRP A 45 9.86 -4.84 5.48
N LYS A 46 9.98 -4.57 6.79
CA LYS A 46 9.51 -5.48 7.82
C LYS A 46 7.99 -5.68 7.73
N PHE A 47 7.24 -4.60 7.52
CA PHE A 47 5.79 -4.66 7.33
C PHE A 47 5.40 -5.52 6.12
N ILE A 48 6.06 -5.32 4.97
CA ILE A 48 5.81 -6.13 3.77
C ILE A 48 6.09 -7.62 4.02
N LYS A 49 7.21 -7.96 4.68
CA LYS A 49 7.54 -9.36 5.02
C LYS A 49 6.46 -10.00 5.91
N MET A 50 5.92 -9.26 6.88
CA MET A 50 4.83 -9.75 7.73
C MET A 50 3.56 -10.03 6.91
N ARG A 51 3.15 -9.10 6.05
CA ARG A 51 1.95 -9.27 5.21
C ARG A 51 2.10 -10.45 4.24
N VAL A 52 3.28 -10.63 3.64
CA VAL A 52 3.56 -11.79 2.78
C VAL A 52 3.47 -13.10 3.56
N LYS A 53 3.97 -13.15 4.80
CA LYS A 53 3.85 -14.32 5.65
C LYS A 53 2.38 -14.63 5.98
N GLU A 54 1.61 -13.63 6.41
CA GLU A 54 0.18 -13.77 6.71
C GLU A 54 -0.60 -14.34 5.51
N ILE A 55 -0.31 -13.86 4.29
CA ILE A 55 -0.94 -14.36 3.06
C ILE A 55 -0.55 -15.81 2.79
N LYS A 56 0.74 -16.17 2.94
CA LYS A 56 1.20 -17.56 2.73
C LYS A 56 0.55 -18.52 3.72
N ASP A 57 0.46 -18.14 4.98
CA ASP A 57 -0.15 -18.96 6.02
C ASP A 57 -1.66 -19.14 5.72
N ALA A 58 -2.34 -18.09 5.26
CA ALA A 58 -3.75 -18.16 4.85
C ALA A 58 -3.97 -19.05 3.60
N THR A 59 -3.05 -19.07 2.64
CA THR A 59 -3.19 -19.88 1.40
C THR A 59 -2.77 -21.34 1.57
N HIS A 60 -1.90 -21.66 2.53
CA HIS A 60 -1.51 -23.05 2.84
C HIS A 60 -2.50 -23.75 3.79
N SER A 61 -3.49 -23.02 4.31
CA SER A 61 -4.53 -23.54 5.19
C SER A 61 -5.80 -24.00 4.44
N VAL A 62 -5.75 -24.05 3.09
CA VAL A 62 -6.85 -24.45 2.19
C VAL A 62 -6.50 -25.76 1.48
#